data_AF-A0A937MK35-F1
#
_entry.id   AF-A0A937MK35-F1
#
_cell.length_a   1.000
_cell.length_b   1.000
_cell.length_c   1.000
_cell.angle_alpha   90.00
_cell.angle_beta   90.00
_cell.angle_gamma   90.00
#
_symmetry.space_group_name_H-M   'P 1'
#
loop_
_entity.id
_entity.type
_entity.pdbx_description
1 polymer ?
#
loop_
_entity_poly.entity_id
_entity_poly.type
_entity_poly.pdbx_seq_one_letter_code
_entity_poly.pdbx_strand_id
1 'polypeptide(L)'
;MTPLFALLDCNNFYASCERVFDPSLEGRPVVVLSNNDGCVIARSNEAKALGIPMGAALFEVRPLLQRHDIRVFSSNYALYGDMSGRVM
;
A
#
# COMPACT_ATOMS: atom_id res chain seq x y z
N MET A 1 20.93 -10.60 -33.10
CA MET A 1 19.77 -10.97 -32.27
C MET A 1 19.22 -9.70 -31.63
N THR A 2 17.92 -9.49 -31.67
CA THR A 2 17.27 -8.36 -30.98
C THR A 2 17.16 -8.69 -29.49
N PRO A 3 17.56 -7.80 -28.57
CA PRO A 3 17.44 -8.06 -27.14
C PRO A 3 15.98 -8.17 -26.70
N LEU A 4 15.69 -9.12 -25.80
CA LEU A 4 14.40 -9.29 -25.14
C LEU A 4 14.48 -8.65 -23.74
N PHE A 5 13.50 -7.83 -23.41
CA PHE A 5 13.39 -7.17 -22.11
C PHE A 5 12.20 -7.70 -21.32
N ALA A 6 12.38 -7.89 -20.01
CA ALA A 6 11.32 -8.21 -19.07
C ALA A 6 11.22 -7.09 -18.02
N LEU A 7 9.99 -6.69 -17.69
CA LEU A 7 9.70 -5.73 -16.62
C LEU A 7 9.00 -6.48 -15.49
N LEU A 8 9.53 -6.35 -14.28
CA LEU A 8 8.94 -6.91 -13.06
C LEU A 8 8.51 -5.76 -12.16
N ASP A 9 7.28 -5.82 -11.64
CA ASP A 9 6.72 -4.84 -10.71
C ASP A 9 5.95 -5.57 -9.60
N CYS A 10 6.13 -5.10 -8.35
CA CYS A 10 5.45 -5.69 -7.20
C CYS A 10 4.06 -5.06 -7.01
N ASN A 11 3.03 -5.91 -7.03
CA ASN A 11 1.66 -5.47 -6.81
C ASN A 11 1.48 -4.84 -5.43
N ASN A 12 0.93 -3.62 -5.39
CA ASN A 12 0.55 -2.89 -4.17
C ASN A 12 1.69 -2.84 -3.13
N PHE A 13 2.93 -2.67 -3.59
CA PHE A 13 4.15 -3.02 -2.84
C PHE A 13 4.13 -2.73 -1.33
N TYR A 14 3.90 -1.49 -0.88
CA TYR A 14 3.91 -1.18 0.56
C TYR A 14 2.76 -1.84 1.33
N ALA A 15 1.55 -1.89 0.76
CA ALA A 15 0.44 -2.60 1.40
C ALA A 15 0.71 -4.12 1.47
N SER A 16 1.41 -4.68 0.47
CA SER A 16 1.85 -6.07 0.47
C SER A 16 2.95 -6.33 1.50
N CYS A 17 3.86 -5.37 1.73
CA CYS A 17 4.90 -5.46 2.76
C CYS A 17 4.31 -5.49 4.17
N GLU A 18 3.25 -4.71 4.44
CA GLU A 18 2.55 -4.79 5.74
C GLU A 18 1.85 -6.14 5.91
N ARG A 19 1.25 -6.69 4.85
CA ARG A 19 0.54 -7.97 4.86
C ARG A 19 1.45 -9.18 5.02
N VAL A 20 2.68 -9.15 4.49
CA VAL A 20 3.56 -10.33 4.46
C VAL A 20 3.91 -10.85 5.87
N PHE A 21 3.91 -9.95 6.87
CA PHE A 21 4.21 -10.29 8.27
C PHE A 21 2.97 -10.29 9.18
N ASP A 22 1.80 -9.92 8.66
CA ASP A 22 0.52 -9.93 9.39
C ASP A 22 -0.58 -10.59 8.55
N PRO A 23 -0.77 -11.91 8.69
CA PRO A 23 -1.82 -12.65 7.99
C PRO A 23 -3.24 -12.16 8.28
N SER A 24 -3.46 -11.43 9.38
CA SER A 24 -4.79 -10.87 9.70
C SER A 24 -5.24 -9.78 8.73
N LEU A 25 -4.32 -9.28 7.91
CA LEU A 25 -4.58 -8.28 6.87
C LEU A 25 -5.02 -8.89 5.53
N GLU A 26 -5.06 -10.22 5.42
CA GLU A 26 -5.55 -10.88 4.21
C GLU A 26 -7.04 -10.61 3.98
N GLY A 27 -7.41 -10.25 2.75
CA GLY A 27 -8.77 -9.82 2.41
C GLY A 27 -9.25 -8.52 3.08
N ARG A 28 -8.39 -7.83 3.86
CA ARG A 28 -8.74 -6.55 4.50
C ARG A 28 -8.33 -5.35 3.66
N PRO A 29 -9.13 -4.27 3.63
CA PRO A 29 -8.71 -3.01 3.03
C PRO A 29 -7.60 -2.36 3.86
N VAL A 30 -6.43 -2.25 3.24
CA VAL A 30 -5.22 -1.60 3.76
C VAL A 30 -4.85 -0.37 2.93
N VAL A 31 -4.47 0.71 3.61
CA VAL A 31 -3.81 1.89 3.02
C VAL A 31 -2.53 2.24 3.81
N VAL A 32 -1.53 2.75 3.09
CA VAL A 32 -0.28 3.26 3.66
C VAL A 32 -0.18 4.74 3.35
N LEU A 33 0.16 5.54 4.35
CA LEU A 33 0.30 6.98 4.27
C LEU A 33 1.75 7.42 4.07
N SER A 34 1.95 8.62 3.52
CA SER A 34 3.26 9.27 3.37
C SER A 34 3.91 9.59 4.72
N ASN A 35 5.13 10.13 4.66
CA ASN A 35 5.72 10.85 5.79
C ASN A 35 4.73 11.85 6.38
N ASN A 36 4.69 11.90 7.72
CA ASN A 36 3.77 12.71 8.52
C ASN A 36 2.28 12.43 8.23
N ASP A 37 1.95 11.27 7.68
CA ASP A 37 0.57 10.81 7.44
C ASP A 37 -0.26 11.75 6.55
N GLY A 38 0.40 12.45 5.63
CA GLY A 38 -0.21 13.49 4.79
C GLY A 38 -1.15 12.95 3.72
N CYS A 39 -0.71 11.97 2.94
CA CYS A 39 -1.48 11.43 1.81
C CYS A 39 -1.39 9.91 1.70
N VAL A 40 -2.37 9.30 1.04
CA VAL A 40 -2.37 7.86 0.72
C VAL A 40 -1.37 7.59 -0.40
N ILE A 41 -0.33 6.79 -0.12
CA ILE A 41 0.75 6.47 -1.08
C ILE A 41 0.75 5.01 -1.54
N ALA A 42 0.05 4.13 -0.81
CA ALA A 42 -0.21 2.77 -1.26
C ALA A 42 -1.58 2.30 -0.76
N ARG A 43 -2.16 1.35 -1.50
CA ARG A 43 -3.50 0.84 -1.26
C ARG A 43 -3.61 -0.59 -1.77
N SER A 44 -4.17 -1.45 -0.93
CA SER A 44 -4.60 -2.80 -1.28
C SER A 44 -5.69 -2.79 -2.36
N ASN A 45 -5.97 -3.94 -2.98
CA ASN A 45 -7.02 -4.03 -4.00
C ASN A 45 -8.41 -3.77 -3.41
N GLU A 46 -8.62 -4.21 -2.17
CA GLU A 46 -9.80 -4.03 -1.37
C GLU A 46 -10.03 -2.53 -1.09
N ALA A 47 -8.99 -1.79 -0.72
CA ALA A 47 -9.08 -0.33 -0.54
C ALA A 47 -9.33 0.42 -1.88
N LYS A 48 -8.77 -0.06 -3.00
CA LYS A 48 -9.06 0.49 -4.34
C LYS A 48 -10.52 0.28 -4.72
N ALA A 49 -11.09 -0.90 -4.45
CA ALA A 49 -12.48 -1.23 -4.74
C ALA A 49 -13.47 -0.36 -3.94
N LEU A 50 -13.06 0.10 -2.75
CA LEU A 50 -13.82 1.06 -1.93
C LEU A 50 -13.69 2.52 -2.39
N GLY A 51 -12.94 2.79 -3.46
CA GLY A 51 -12.84 4.11 -4.07
C GLY A 51 -11.81 5.05 -3.44
N ILE A 52 -10.89 4.56 -2.59
CA ILE A 52 -9.82 5.38 -2.03
C ILE A 52 -8.86 5.82 -3.15
N PRO A 53 -8.73 7.12 -3.47
CA PRO A 53 -7.85 7.57 -4.55
C PRO A 53 -6.37 7.48 -4.15
N MET A 54 -5.49 7.31 -5.14
CA MET A 54 -4.05 7.44 -4.92
C MET A 54 -3.69 8.92 -4.73
N GLY A 55 -2.83 9.23 -3.76
CA GLY A 55 -2.37 10.60 -3.49
C GLY A 55 -3.40 11.48 -2.77
N ALA A 56 -4.58 10.95 -2.43
CA ALA A 56 -5.58 11.70 -1.67
C ALA A 56 -5.03 12.11 -0.31
N ALA A 57 -5.33 13.34 0.11
CA ALA A 57 -4.94 13.82 1.43
C ALA A 57 -5.74 13.07 2.50
N LEU A 58 -5.10 12.71 3.61
CA LEU A 58 -5.72 11.90 4.66
C LEU A 58 -7.04 12.50 5.16
N PHE A 59 -7.09 13.82 5.33
CA PHE A 59 -8.28 14.49 5.85
C PHE A 59 -9.49 14.38 4.93
N GLU A 60 -9.29 14.30 3.61
CA GLU A 60 -10.36 14.17 2.61
C GLU A 60 -10.98 12.78 2.64
N VAL A 61 -10.15 11.74 2.83
CA VAL A 61 -10.58 10.34 2.80
C VAL A 61 -10.89 9.77 4.19
N ARG A 62 -10.61 10.50 5.27
CA ARG A 62 -10.83 10.07 6.66
C ARG A 62 -12.24 9.51 6.92
N PRO A 63 -13.34 10.11 6.42
CA PRO A 63 -14.68 9.55 6.62
C PRO A 63 -14.85 8.17 5.97
N LEU A 64 -14.26 7.97 4.79
CA LEU A 64 -14.34 6.71 4.06
C LEU A 64 -13.50 5.62 4.74
N LEU A 65 -12.32 5.98 5.26
CA LEU A 65 -11.47 5.08 6.05
C LEU A 65 -12.21 4.55 7.29
N GLN A 66 -12.88 5.44 8.02
CA GLN A 66 -13.65 5.09 9.21
C GLN A 66 -14.88 4.26 8.88
N ARG A 67 -15.62 4.63 7.82
CA ARG A 67 -16.85 3.93 7.41
C ARG A 67 -16.63 2.46 7.08
N HIS A 68 -15.49 2.14 6.46
CA HIS A 68 -15.19 0.79 5.98
C HIS A 68 -14.17 0.03 6.85
N ASP A 69 -13.84 0.55 8.04
CA ASP A 69 -12.82 -0.02 8.93
C ASP A 69 -11.51 -0.35 8.19
N ILE A 70 -11.05 0.61 7.38
CA ILE A 70 -9.83 0.47 6.58
C ILE A 70 -8.64 0.53 7.50
N ARG A 71 -7.73 -0.44 7.38
CA ARG A 71 -6.48 -0.45 8.13
C ARG A 71 -5.52 0.59 7.54
N VAL A 72 -5.08 1.51 8.38
CA VAL A 72 -4.20 2.62 8.00
C VAL A 72 -2.85 2.42 8.67
N PHE A 73 -1.77 2.50 7.89
CA PHE A 73 -0.39 2.48 8.38
C PHE A 73 0.34 3.75 7.98
N SER A 74 1.15 4.28 8.90
CA SER A 74 2.22 5.22 8.54
C SER A 74 3.30 4.49 7.74
N SER A 75 4.07 5.21 6.93
CA SER A 75 5.16 4.59 6.17
C SER A 75 6.25 3.98 7.04
N ASN A 76 6.55 2.69 6.81
CA ASN A 76 7.69 1.98 7.38
C ASN A 76 8.79 1.75 6.33
N TYR A 77 9.58 2.78 6.02
CA TYR A 77 10.60 2.68 4.96
C TYR A 77 11.73 1.70 5.25
N ALA A 78 12.00 1.38 6.52
CA ALA A 78 12.98 0.36 6.87
C ALA A 78 12.49 -1.03 6.41
N LEU A 79 11.24 -1.37 6.70
CA LEU A 79 10.60 -2.59 6.21
C LEU A 79 10.53 -2.62 4.67
N TYR A 80 10.07 -1.54 4.05
CA TYR A 80 9.89 -1.50 2.59
C TYR A 80 11.22 -1.60 1.85
N GLY A 81 12.28 -1.00 2.40
CA GLY A 81 13.65 -1.12 1.89
C GLY A 81 14.18 -2.55 1.98
N ASP A 82 14.02 -3.22 3.13
CA ASP A 82 14.41 -4.62 3.31
C ASP A 82 13.67 -5.54 2.33
N MET A 83 12.35 -5.39 2.22
CA MET A 83 11.54 -6.18 1.28
C MET A 83 11.94 -5.93 -0.18
N SER A 84 12.25 -4.69 -0.55
CA SER A 84 12.71 -4.36 -1.91
C SER A 84 14.05 -5.03 -2.20
N GLY A 85 14.96 -5.06 -1.23
CA GLY A 85 16.26 -5.73 -1.36
C GLY A 85 16.17 -7.25 -1.49
N ARG A 86 15.04 -7.87 -1.11
CA ARG A 86 14.78 -9.31 -1.31
C ARG A 86 14.17 -9.63 -2.68
N VAL A 87 13.53 -8.65 -3.32
CA VAL A 87 12.92 -8.79 -4.65
C VAL A 87 13.94 -8.56 -5.77
N MET A 88 14.88 -7.65 -5.53
CA MET A 88 16.01 -7.34 -6.43
C MET A 88 17.09 -8.43 -6.37
#